data_AF-A0A2E7SCJ2-F1
#
_entry.id   AF-A0A2E7SCJ2-F1
#
_cell.length_a   1.000
_cell.length_b   1.000
_cell.length_c   1.000
_cell.angle_alpha   90.00
_cell.angle_beta   90.00
_cell.angle_gamma   90.00
#
_symmetry.space_group_name_H-M   'P 1'
#
loop_
_entity.id
_entity.type
_entity.pdbx_description
1 polymer ?
#
loop_
_entity_poly.entity_id
_entity_poly.type
_entity_poly.pdbx_seq_one_letter_code
_entity_poly.pdbx_strand_id
1 'polypeptide(L)'
;MTNRKLDGVSLVAQLNNPQVKRKPVVVEFRKGNAAVRSEHWRFIRYADGSEELYDHRQDPKEWVNLQGVAGYQPVKIRLAEWLPKRWAEPALTKKAFVFDPETFTWVNRKTGKKFWGANASR
;
A
#
# COMPACT_ATOMS: atom_id res chain seq x y z
N MET A 1 13.70 -18.06 -10.61
CA MET A 1 12.29 -18.07 -10.16
C MET A 1 12.09 -16.91 -9.19
N THR A 2 11.45 -15.81 -9.60
CA THR A 2 11.15 -14.71 -8.69
C THR A 2 9.99 -15.14 -7.79
N ASN A 3 10.29 -15.40 -6.51
CA ASN A 3 9.30 -15.68 -5.49
C ASN A 3 8.43 -14.43 -5.29
N ARG A 4 7.35 -14.31 -6.07
CA ARG A 4 6.50 -13.13 -6.13
C ARG A 4 5.53 -13.18 -4.94
N LYS A 5 6.01 -12.70 -3.79
CA LYS A 5 5.18 -12.53 -2.60
C LYS A 5 4.05 -11.56 -2.94
N LEU A 6 2.82 -12.05 -2.94
CA LEU A 6 1.62 -11.24 -3.11
C LEU A 6 1.30 -10.52 -1.79
N ASP A 7 0.87 -9.26 -1.85
CA ASP A 7 0.48 -8.51 -0.64
C ASP A 7 -0.88 -8.96 -0.09
N GLY A 8 -1.76 -9.38 -1.01
CA GLY A 8 -3.12 -9.84 -0.73
C GLY A 8 -3.16 -11.20 -0.04
N VAL A 9 -4.21 -11.39 0.75
CA VAL A 9 -4.57 -12.67 1.37
C VAL A 9 -5.93 -13.09 0.81
N SER A 10 -6.11 -14.39 0.56
CA SER A 10 -7.36 -14.95 0.04
C SER A 10 -8.56 -14.56 0.92
N LEU A 11 -9.71 -14.28 0.29
CA LEU A 11 -10.97 -13.97 0.97
C LEU A 11 -11.80 -15.22 1.32
N VAL A 12 -11.39 -16.40 0.88
CA VAL A 12 -12.16 -17.65 1.06
C VAL A 12 -12.53 -17.88 2.53
N ALA A 13 -11.64 -17.59 3.46
CA ALA A 13 -11.91 -17.74 4.89
C ALA A 13 -13.07 -16.84 5.36
N GLN A 14 -13.14 -15.59 4.89
CA GLN A 14 -14.23 -14.66 5.21
C GLN A 14 -15.53 -15.02 4.51
N LEU A 15 -15.46 -15.54 3.27
CA LEU A 15 -16.65 -16.01 2.54
C LEU A 15 -17.31 -17.20 3.25
N ASN A 16 -16.52 -18.11 3.81
CA ASN A 16 -17.03 -19.24 4.58
C ASN A 16 -17.50 -18.84 5.98
N ASN A 17 -16.83 -17.88 6.62
CA ASN A 17 -17.21 -17.36 7.94
C ASN A 17 -16.87 -15.86 8.07
N PRO A 18 -17.89 -14.97 8.05
CA PRO A 18 -17.68 -13.53 8.14
C PRO A 18 -16.98 -13.05 9.43
N GLN A 19 -16.97 -13.86 10.49
CA GLN A 19 -16.33 -13.52 11.77
C GLN A 19 -14.81 -13.77 11.76
N VAL A 20 -14.25 -14.36 10.70
CA VAL A 20 -12.81 -14.62 10.61
C VAL A 20 -12.05 -13.30 10.45
N LYS A 21 -11.32 -12.94 11.50
CA LYS A 21 -10.47 -11.75 11.54
C LYS A 21 -9.45 -11.76 10.41
N ARG A 22 -9.14 -10.56 9.93
CA ARG A 22 -8.11 -10.32 8.91
C ARG A 22 -7.15 -9.24 9.36
N LYS A 23 -5.95 -9.26 8.78
CA LYS A 23 -5.00 -8.16 8.94
C LYS A 23 -5.58 -6.85 8.38
N PRO A 24 -5.18 -5.68 8.93
CA PRO A 24 -5.50 -4.38 8.35
C PRO A 24 -5.08 -4.27 6.88
N VAL A 25 -5.73 -3.35 6.17
CA VAL A 25 -5.36 -2.96 4.81
C VAL A 25 -4.49 -1.71 4.87
N VAL A 26 -3.40 -1.70 4.10
CA VAL A 26 -2.57 -0.52 3.89
C VAL A 26 -2.91 0.07 2.53
N VAL A 27 -3.18 1.37 2.50
CA VAL A 27 -3.49 2.13 1.29
C VAL A 27 -2.44 3.22 1.15
N GLU A 28 -1.77 3.31 0.01
CA GLU A 28 -0.73 4.32 -0.24
C GLU A 28 -1.20 5.32 -1.30
N PHE A 29 -0.86 6.60 -1.12
CA PHE A 29 -1.08 7.65 -2.11
C PHE A 29 0.17 8.54 -2.24
N ARG A 30 0.98 8.28 -3.27
CA ARG A 30 2.31 8.88 -3.43
C ARG A 30 3.26 8.51 -2.27
N LYS A 31 4.55 8.74 -2.46
CA LYS A 31 5.59 8.42 -1.47
C LYS A 31 5.30 9.16 -0.16
N GLY A 32 5.26 8.42 0.95
CA GLY A 32 5.14 8.99 2.28
C GLY A 32 3.71 9.19 2.80
N ASN A 33 2.67 9.11 1.96
CA ASN A 33 1.29 9.17 2.44
C ASN A 33 0.65 7.79 2.41
N ALA A 34 0.14 7.35 3.55
CA ALA A 34 -0.63 6.12 3.64
C ALA A 34 -1.67 6.13 4.75
N ALA A 35 -2.63 5.25 4.58
CA ALA A 35 -3.63 4.92 5.57
C ALA A 35 -3.57 3.42 5.93
N VAL A 36 -3.84 3.11 7.19
CA VAL A 36 -4.05 1.76 7.70
C VAL A 36 -5.50 1.64 8.14
N ARG A 37 -6.28 0.78 7.48
CA ARG A 37 -7.67 0.49 7.82
C ARG A 37 -7.78 -0.88 8.46
N SER A 38 -8.07 -0.91 9.76
CA SER A 38 -8.50 -2.10 10.49
C SER A 38 -10.03 -2.23 10.41
N GLU A 39 -10.63 -3.14 11.17
CA GLU A 39 -12.09 -3.26 11.28
C GLU A 39 -12.73 -1.96 11.79
N HIS A 40 -12.24 -1.42 12.90
CA HIS A 40 -12.87 -0.25 13.55
C HIS A 40 -12.09 1.04 13.41
N TRP A 41 -10.81 0.98 13.07
CA TRP A 41 -9.96 2.17 13.04
C TRP A 41 -9.43 2.47 11.65
N ARG A 42 -9.30 3.76 11.35
CA ARG A 42 -8.46 4.27 10.27
C ARG A 42 -7.39 5.18 10.85
N PHE A 43 -6.14 4.86 10.57
CA PHE A 43 -5.00 5.71 10.85
C PHE A 43 -4.45 6.23 9.53
N ILE A 44 -4.13 7.52 9.43
CA ILE A 44 -3.52 8.14 8.25
C ILE A 44 -2.23 8.82 8.69
N ARG A 45 -1.16 8.64 7.93
CA ARG A 45 0.10 9.38 8.06
C ARG A 45 0.44 10.00 6.72
N TYR A 46 0.73 11.29 6.74
CA TYR A 46 1.15 12.05 5.58
C TYR A 46 2.67 12.17 5.49
N ALA A 47 3.15 12.54 4.30
CA ALA A 47 4.58 12.66 4.02
C ALA A 47 5.26 13.77 4.84
N ASP A 48 4.51 14.77 5.28
CA ASP A 48 4.99 15.85 6.16
C ASP A 48 5.06 15.44 7.64
N GLY A 49 4.63 14.23 7.98
CA GLY A 49 4.61 13.69 9.34
C GLY A 49 3.32 13.97 10.11
N SER A 50 2.36 14.71 9.54
CA SER A 50 1.04 14.87 10.15
C SER A 50 0.26 13.55 10.15
N GLU A 51 -0.64 13.42 11.14
CA GLU A 51 -1.34 12.17 11.42
C GLU A 51 -2.83 12.41 11.68
N GLU A 52 -3.66 11.44 11.33
CA GLU A 52 -5.08 11.40 11.65
C GLU A 52 -5.48 10.02 12.20
N LEU A 53 -6.44 9.99 13.10
CA LEU A 53 -6.98 8.75 13.66
C LEU A 53 -8.50 8.86 13.83
N TYR A 54 -9.22 7.86 13.32
CA TYR A 54 -10.69 7.80 13.36
C TYR A 54 -11.19 6.45 13.90
N ASP A 55 -12.19 6.48 14.78
CA ASP A 55 -12.95 5.31 15.25
C ASP A 55 -14.26 5.18 14.47
N HIS A 56 -14.31 4.30 13.48
CA HIS A 56 -15.47 4.08 12.61
C HIS A 56 -16.69 3.50 13.33
N ARG A 57 -16.57 3.04 14.58
CA ARG A 57 -17.73 2.62 15.38
C ARG A 57 -18.55 3.81 15.87
N GLN A 58 -17.88 4.92 16.10
CA GLN A 58 -18.47 6.14 16.66
C GLN A 58 -18.62 7.23 15.61
N ASP A 59 -17.67 7.27 14.67
CA ASP A 59 -17.58 8.28 13.62
C ASP A 59 -17.34 7.62 12.25
N PRO A 60 -18.39 7.00 11.66
CA PRO A 60 -18.29 6.36 10.36
C PRO A 60 -18.03 7.35 9.21
N LYS A 61 -18.15 8.66 9.46
CA LYS A 61 -17.93 9.72 8.48
C LYS A 61 -16.60 10.45 8.64
N GLU A 62 -15.79 10.07 9.62
CA GLU A 62 -14.42 10.56 9.84
C GLU A 62 -14.37 12.09 10.06
N TRP A 63 -15.32 12.64 10.80
CA TRP A 63 -15.40 14.07 11.12
C TRP A 63 -14.50 14.49 12.29
N VAL A 64 -14.24 13.61 13.24
CA VAL A 64 -13.51 13.94 14.48
C VAL A 64 -12.16 13.24 14.51
N ASN A 65 -11.09 14.01 14.31
CA ASN A 65 -9.72 13.49 14.40
C ASN A 65 -9.30 13.27 15.87
N LEU A 66 -8.96 12.02 16.21
CA LEU A 66 -8.57 11.57 17.55
C LEU A 66 -7.06 11.52 17.80
N GLN A 67 -6.22 11.93 16.84
CA GLN A 67 -4.76 11.72 16.89
C GLN A 67 -4.08 12.30 18.15
N GLY A 68 -4.62 13.42 18.67
CA GLY A 68 -4.07 14.15 19.83
C GLY A 68 -4.64 13.73 21.19
N VAL A 69 -5.63 12.82 21.21
CA VAL A 69 -6.27 12.39 22.45
C VAL A 69 -5.42 11.29 23.09
N ALA A 70 -4.94 11.54 24.32
CA ALA A 70 -3.99 10.66 25.01
C ALA A 70 -4.45 9.20 25.12
N GLY A 71 -5.75 8.98 25.32
CA GLY A 71 -6.34 7.63 25.42
C GLY A 71 -6.22 6.77 24.16
N TYR A 72 -5.99 7.37 22.99
CA TYR A 72 -5.91 6.63 21.71
C TYR A 72 -4.48 6.44 21.18
N GLN A 73 -3.45 6.91 21.89
CA GLN A 73 -2.05 6.70 21.50
C GLN A 73 -1.69 5.21 21.30
N PRO A 74 -2.13 4.26 22.15
CA PRO A 74 -1.83 2.84 21.94
C PRO A 74 -2.40 2.30 20.63
N VAL A 75 -3.58 2.77 20.21
CA VAL A 75 -4.21 2.38 18.94
C VAL A 75 -3.39 2.89 17.76
N LYS A 76 -2.96 4.16 17.83
CA LYS A 76 -2.11 4.80 16.82
C LYS A 76 -0.80 4.05 16.62
N ILE A 77 -0.10 3.74 17.72
CA ILE A 77 1.18 3.03 17.71
C ILE A 77 1.00 1.65 17.04
N ARG A 78 0.01 0.88 17.47
CA ARG A 78 -0.29 -0.46 16.90
C ARG A 78 -0.60 -0.40 15.41
N LEU A 79 -1.34 0.61 14.94
CA LEU A 79 -1.67 0.74 13.51
C LEU A 79 -0.46 1.23 12.70
N ALA A 80 0.37 2.10 13.27
CA ALA A 80 1.57 2.61 12.61
C ALA A 80 2.61 1.50 12.32
N GLU A 81 2.60 0.39 13.08
CA GLU A 81 3.46 -0.79 12.81
C GLU A 81 3.21 -1.43 11.43
N TRP A 82 2.02 -1.22 10.85
CA TRP A 82 1.69 -1.74 9.52
C TRP A 82 2.26 -0.89 8.39
N LEU A 83 2.73 0.33 8.66
CA LEU A 83 3.33 1.19 7.66
C LEU A 83 4.78 0.79 7.37
N PRO A 84 5.26 0.95 6.13
CA PRO A 84 6.66 0.68 5.80
C PRO A 84 7.57 1.64 6.58
N LYS A 85 8.61 1.09 7.21
CA LYS A 85 9.67 1.88 7.85
C LYS A 85 10.53 2.64 6.83
N ARG A 86 10.62 2.12 5.61
CA ARG A 86 11.34 2.72 4.49
C ARG A 86 10.50 2.64 3.23
N TRP A 87 10.16 3.80 2.68
CA TRP A 87 9.43 3.91 1.42
C TRP A 87 10.32 3.52 0.24
N ALA A 88 9.74 2.80 -0.71
CA ALA A 88 10.42 2.54 -1.98
C ALA A 88 10.54 3.83 -2.80
N GLU A 89 11.54 3.89 -3.68
CA GLU A 89 11.59 4.96 -4.67
C GLU A 89 10.47 4.79 -5.71
N PRO A 90 9.91 5.90 -6.22
CA PRO A 90 8.92 5.83 -7.28
C PRO A 90 9.44 5.04 -8.48
N ALA A 91 8.58 4.20 -9.05
CA ALA A 91 8.89 3.51 -10.28
C ALA A 91 9.20 4.51 -11.39
N LEU A 92 10.14 4.15 -12.26
CA LEU A 92 10.46 4.95 -13.44
C LEU A 92 9.22 5.09 -14.34
N THR A 93 9.05 6.29 -14.89
CA THR A 93 7.96 6.55 -15.84
C THR A 93 8.27 5.93 -17.21
N LYS A 94 7.25 5.76 -18.05
CA LYS A 94 7.39 5.23 -19.42
C LYS A 94 8.44 5.99 -20.25
N LYS A 95 8.63 7.30 -20.02
CA LYS A 95 9.63 8.12 -20.72
C LYS A 95 11.08 7.65 -20.49
N ALA A 96 11.35 6.98 -19.36
CA ALA A 96 12.67 6.43 -19.07
C ALA A 96 13.04 5.25 -19.99
N PHE A 97 12.09 4.74 -20.78
CA PHE A 97 12.27 3.57 -21.61
C PHE A 97 12.04 3.86 -23.10
N VAL A 98 12.62 3.01 -23.94
CA VAL A 98 12.31 2.86 -25.37
C VAL A 98 11.64 1.50 -25.52
N PHE A 99 10.48 1.46 -26.20
CA PHE A 99 9.81 0.21 -26.55
C PHE A 99 10.16 -0.17 -27.98
N ASP A 100 10.62 -1.41 -28.17
CA ASP A 100 10.78 -2.04 -29.47
C ASP A 100 9.59 -3.00 -29.70
N PRO A 101 8.71 -2.71 -30.67
CA PRO A 101 7.54 -3.52 -30.96
C PRO A 101 7.87 -4.84 -31.67
N GLU A 102 8.99 -4.98 -32.37
CA GLU A 102 9.35 -6.22 -33.07
C GLU A 102 9.77 -7.29 -32.07
N THR A 103 10.61 -6.90 -31.10
CA THR A 103 11.12 -7.81 -30.07
C THR A 103 10.30 -7.79 -28.78
N PHE A 104 9.25 -6.97 -28.71
CA PHE A 104 8.44 -6.71 -27.51
C PHE A 104 9.29 -6.39 -26.27
N THR A 105 10.31 -5.54 -26.45
CA THR A 105 11.26 -5.23 -25.38
C THR A 105 11.24 -3.77 -24.96
N TRP A 106 11.56 -3.54 -23.69
CA TRP A 106 11.74 -2.21 -23.12
C TRP A 106 13.21 -2.05 -22.73
N VAL A 107 13.85 -0.98 -23.22
CA VAL A 107 15.23 -0.64 -22.86
C VAL A 107 15.25 0.65 -22.06
N ASN A 108 15.85 0.61 -20.88
CA ASN A 108 16.07 1.81 -20.08
C ASN A 108 17.10 2.72 -20.79
N ARG A 109 16.72 3.97 -21.07
CA ARG A 109 17.56 4.94 -21.81
C ARG A 109 18.87 5.28 -21.10
N LYS A 110 18.88 5.27 -19.76
CA LYS A 110 20.06 5.65 -18.96
C LYS A 110 20.98 4.46 -18.70
N THR A 111 20.40 3.29 -18.41
CA THR A 111 21.19 2.13 -17.96
C THR A 111 21.40 1.08 -19.04
N GLY A 112 20.72 1.18 -20.18
CA GLY A 112 20.73 0.15 -21.23
C GLY A 112 20.05 -1.16 -20.83
N LYS A 113 19.52 -1.28 -19.60
CA LYS A 113 18.91 -2.52 -19.12
C LYS A 113 17.65 -2.86 -19.93
N LYS A 114 17.62 -4.08 -20.45
CA LYS A 114 16.53 -4.64 -21.27
C LYS A 114 15.54 -5.42 -20.41
N PHE A 115 14.26 -5.28 -20.71
CA PHE A 115 13.14 -5.98 -20.11
C PHE A 115 12.26 -6.55 -21.24
N TRP A 116 11.69 -7.74 -21.04
CA TRP A 116 10.89 -8.43 -22.05
C TRP A 116 9.42 -8.43 -21.65
N GLY A 117 8.53 -8.20 -22.62
CA GLY A 117 7.10 -8.46 -22.44
C GLY A 117 6.84 -9.94 -22.17
N ALA A 118 5.75 -10.26 -21.48
CA ALA A 118 5.44 -11.62 -21.02
C ALA A 118 5.12 -12.64 -22.15
N ASN A 119 5.30 -12.28 -23.43
CA ASN A 119 5.03 -13.14 -24.58
C ASN A 119 6.23 -13.17 -25.56
N ALA A 120 7.44 -13.41 -25.06
CA ALA A 120 8.57 -13.78 -25.91
C ALA A 120 8.57 -15.31 -26.14
N SER A 121 7.47 -15.85 -26.67
CA SER A 121 7.40 -17.21 -27.19
C SER A 121 6.32 -17.26 -28.27
N ARG A 122 6.73 -16.95 -29.49
CA ARG A 122 6.26 -17.56 -30.73
C ARG A 122 7.48 -17.89 -31.56
#